data_AF-A0A0B8P4V7-F1
#
_entry.id   AF-A0A0B8P4V7-F1
#
_cell.length_a   1.000
_cell.length_b   1.000
_cell.length_c   1.000
_cell.angle_alpha   90.00
_cell.angle_beta   90.00
_cell.angle_gamma   90.00
#
_symmetry.space_group_name_H-M   'P 1'
#
loop_
_entity.id
_entity.type
_entity.pdbx_description
1 polymer ?
#
loop_
_entity_poly.entity_id
_entity_poly.type
_entity_poly.pdbx_seq_one_letter_code
_entity_poly.pdbx_strand_id
1 'polypeptide(L)'
;METDVELGGTDQKFNLLMGRELQKANGQKPQVVLTMPLLVGLDGEKKMSKSANNYIGVTDVPTEMFGKIMSISDDLMWNYFECLSFRPLTEIEQFKTDITEGKNPRDVKILLAKEIIARFHSEADADAAEQEFINRFQKGAILMKCLSLNSKWVVL
;
A
#
# COMPACT_ATOMS: atom_id res chain seq x y z
N MET A 1 -25.30 4.61 -23.52
CA MET A 1 -24.17 5.13 -22.72
C MET A 1 -23.73 6.41 -23.36
N GLU A 2 -23.94 7.55 -22.71
CA GLU A 2 -23.46 8.84 -23.21
C GLU A 2 -22.37 9.30 -22.23
N THR A 3 -21.12 9.16 -22.65
CA THR A 3 -19.95 9.41 -21.79
C THR A 3 -18.86 10.08 -22.61
N ASP A 4 -18.35 11.22 -22.14
CA ASP A 4 -17.22 11.91 -22.79
C ASP A 4 -15.85 11.35 -22.37
N VAL A 5 -15.74 10.91 -21.12
CA VAL A 5 -14.49 10.37 -20.53
C VAL A 5 -14.80 9.15 -19.68
N GLU A 6 -14.08 8.05 -19.92
CA GLU A 6 -14.14 6.84 -19.09
C GLU A 6 -12.77 6.54 -18.47
N LEU A 7 -12.78 6.23 -17.18
CA LEU A 7 -11.61 5.93 -16.36
C LEU A 7 -11.64 4.45 -15.97
N GLY A 8 -10.50 3.78 -16.05
CA GLY A 8 -10.40 2.40 -15.56
C GLY A 8 -8.97 1.94 -15.30
N GLY A 9 -8.85 0.77 -14.70
CA GLY A 9 -7.56 0.11 -14.55
C GLY A 9 -7.00 -0.34 -15.90
N THR A 10 -5.67 -0.47 -15.99
CA THR A 10 -5.01 -0.94 -17.23
C THR A 10 -5.49 -2.36 -17.64
N ASP A 11 -5.96 -3.16 -16.68
CA ASP A 11 -6.57 -4.48 -16.87
C ASP A 11 -7.97 -4.43 -17.51
N GLN A 12 -8.62 -3.26 -17.54
CA GLN A 12 -9.94 -3.08 -18.16
C GLN A 12 -9.88 -2.49 -19.57
N LYS A 13 -8.68 -2.30 -20.13
CA LYS A 13 -8.47 -1.65 -21.45
C LYS A 13 -9.37 -2.23 -22.55
N PHE A 14 -9.52 -3.55 -22.63
CA PHE A 14 -10.39 -4.18 -23.63
C PHE A 14 -11.85 -3.72 -23.48
N ASN A 15 -12.39 -3.76 -22.26
CA ASN A 15 -13.77 -3.35 -21.99
C ASN A 15 -13.99 -1.86 -22.28
N LEU A 16 -13.05 -1.00 -21.90
CA LEU A 16 -13.10 0.45 -22.15
C LEU A 16 -13.10 0.77 -23.65
N LEU A 17 -12.29 0.04 -24.43
CA LEU A 17 -12.25 0.20 -25.88
C LEU A 17 -13.50 -0.37 -26.56
N MET A 18 -14.09 -1.43 -26.04
CA MET A 18 -15.39 -1.93 -26.52
C MET A 18 -16.51 -0.92 -26.28
N GLY A 19 -16.56 -0.27 -25.11
CA GLY A 19 -17.51 0.81 -24.82
C GLY A 19 -17.37 1.97 -25.82
N ARG A 20 -16.13 2.34 -26.14
CA ARG A 20 -15.81 3.38 -27.14
C ARG A 20 -16.30 3.01 -28.54
N GLU A 21 -16.10 1.78 -28.99
CA GLU A 21 -16.58 1.33 -30.31
C GLU A 21 -18.12 1.24 -30.36
N LEU A 22 -18.77 0.84 -29.26
CA LEU A 22 -20.23 0.82 -29.18
C LEU A 22 -20.86 2.21 -29.29
N GLN A 23 -20.26 3.23 -28.65
CA GLN A 23 -20.71 4.62 -28.82
C GLN A 23 -20.60 5.06 -30.27
N LYS A 24 -19.46 4.76 -30.91
CA LYS A 24 -19.24 5.08 -32.33
C LYS A 24 -20.28 4.40 -33.22
N ALA A 25 -20.58 3.12 -32.99
CA ALA A 25 -21.58 2.37 -33.74
C ALA A 25 -23.00 2.95 -33.58
N ASN A 26 -23.29 3.55 -32.43
CA ASN A 26 -24.56 4.23 -32.15
C ASN A 26 -24.60 5.70 -32.61
N GLY A 27 -23.62 6.15 -33.41
CA GLY A 27 -23.54 7.53 -33.90
C GLY A 27 -23.16 8.57 -32.84
N GLN A 28 -22.72 8.13 -31.66
CA GLN A 28 -22.29 8.99 -30.57
C GLN A 28 -20.80 9.33 -30.72
N LYS A 29 -20.38 10.46 -30.14
CA LYS A 29 -18.97 10.84 -30.08
C LYS A 29 -18.20 9.81 -29.22
N PRO A 30 -17.09 9.22 -29.71
CA PRO A 30 -16.35 8.23 -28.94
C PRO A 30 -15.68 8.83 -27.69
N GLN A 31 -15.94 8.24 -26.52
CA GLN A 31 -15.37 8.61 -25.22
C GLN A 31 -13.84 8.57 -25.19
N VAL A 32 -13.21 9.52 -24.51
CA VAL A 32 -11.78 9.46 -24.16
C VAL A 32 -11.59 8.39 -23.09
N VAL A 33 -10.61 7.50 -23.28
CA VAL A 33 -10.28 6.46 -22.30
C VAL A 33 -8.99 6.84 -21.59
N LEU A 34 -9.04 6.89 -20.26
CA LEU A 34 -7.89 7.15 -19.39
C LEU A 34 -7.66 5.93 -18.50
N THR A 35 -6.45 5.37 -18.54
CA THR A 35 -6.09 4.20 -17.73
C THR A 35 -5.18 4.58 -16.57
N MET A 36 -5.45 4.02 -15.40
CA MET A 36 -4.62 4.16 -14.20
C MET A 36 -3.65 2.98 -14.04
N PRO A 37 -2.50 3.18 -13.37
CA PRO A 37 -1.61 2.09 -13.02
C PRO A 37 -2.32 1.05 -12.14
N LEU A 38 -1.83 -0.17 -12.20
CA LEU A 38 -2.36 -1.26 -11.41
C LEU A 38 -1.73 -1.24 -10.02
N LEU A 39 -2.55 -1.28 -8.97
CA LEU A 39 -2.04 -1.50 -7.62
C LEU A 39 -1.55 -2.95 -7.48
N VAL A 40 -0.25 -3.07 -7.19
CA VAL A 40 0.40 -4.36 -6.99
C VAL A 40 0.14 -4.84 -5.55
N GLY A 41 -0.08 -6.14 -5.38
CA GLY A 41 -0.33 -6.73 -4.07
C GLY A 41 0.89 -6.73 -3.16
N LEU A 42 0.72 -7.24 -1.95
CA LEU A 42 1.77 -7.34 -0.94
C LEU A 42 3.00 -8.15 -1.39
N ASP A 43 2.84 -8.98 -2.42
CA ASP A 43 3.89 -9.80 -3.03
C ASP A 43 4.76 -9.02 -4.03
N GLY A 44 4.35 -7.82 -4.45
CA GLY A 44 5.14 -6.96 -5.35
C GLY A 44 5.16 -7.39 -6.82
N GLU A 45 4.43 -8.45 -7.18
CA GLU A 45 4.42 -8.98 -8.55
C GLU A 45 3.02 -9.00 -9.17
N LYS A 46 2.03 -9.52 -8.43
CA LYS A 46 0.69 -9.74 -8.96
C LYS A 46 -0.20 -8.56 -8.63
N LYS A 47 -1.25 -8.39 -9.45
CA LYS A 47 -2.38 -7.53 -9.10
C LYS A 47 -2.84 -7.83 -7.67
N MET A 48 -3.08 -6.79 -6.89
CA MET A 48 -3.72 -6.95 -5.59
C MET A 48 -5.09 -7.65 -5.74
N SER A 49 -5.29 -8.75 -5.03
CA SER A 49 -6.57 -9.46 -5.04
C SER A 49 -6.78 -10.29 -3.77
N LYS A 50 -8.05 -10.46 -3.38
CA LYS A 50 -8.42 -11.35 -2.27
C LYS A 50 -8.05 -12.80 -2.53
N SER A 51 -8.25 -13.27 -3.76
CA SER A 51 -7.96 -14.65 -4.18
C SER A 51 -6.47 -15.00 -4.15
N ALA A 52 -5.59 -14.04 -4.43
CA ALA A 52 -4.14 -14.23 -4.33
C ALA A 52 -3.61 -14.02 -2.90
N ASN A 53 -4.48 -13.66 -1.94
CA ASN A 53 -4.12 -13.35 -0.56
C ASN A 53 -3.01 -12.29 -0.41
N ASN A 54 -2.92 -11.36 -1.36
CA ASN A 54 -1.89 -10.31 -1.41
C ASN A 54 -2.49 -8.91 -1.26
N TYR A 55 -3.51 -8.74 -0.40
CA TYR A 55 -4.34 -7.54 -0.36
C TYR A 55 -4.44 -6.90 1.03
N ILE A 56 -4.74 -5.60 1.02
CA ILE A 56 -5.18 -4.82 2.18
C ILE A 56 -6.67 -4.56 2.00
N GLY A 57 -7.49 -5.03 2.93
CA GLY A 57 -8.92 -4.78 2.94
C GLY A 57 -9.22 -3.39 3.51
N VAL A 58 -10.16 -2.68 2.91
CA VAL A 58 -10.68 -1.40 3.43
C VAL A 58 -11.45 -1.55 4.74
N THR A 59 -11.83 -2.79 5.08
CA THR A 59 -12.53 -3.17 6.32
C THR A 59 -11.62 -3.91 7.29
N ASP A 60 -10.32 -4.06 6.97
CA ASP A 60 -9.37 -4.67 7.88
C ASP A 60 -9.25 -3.79 9.13
N VAL A 61 -8.91 -4.37 10.28
CA VAL A 61 -8.68 -3.56 11.48
C VAL A 61 -7.39 -2.73 11.32
N PRO A 62 -7.28 -1.55 11.95
CA PRO A 62 -6.12 -0.65 11.79
C PRO A 62 -4.76 -1.33 11.96
N THR A 63 -4.65 -2.23 12.92
CA THR A 63 -3.41 -2.97 13.24
C THR A 63 -3.03 -3.97 12.15
N GLU A 64 -4.00 -4.59 11.49
CA GLU A 64 -3.77 -5.47 10.34
C GLU A 64 -3.35 -4.67 9.12
N MET A 65 -4.03 -3.55 8.84
CA MET A 65 -3.63 -2.64 7.76
C MET A 65 -2.19 -2.15 7.96
N PHE A 66 -1.86 -1.71 9.18
CA PHE A 66 -0.52 -1.26 9.54
C PHE A 66 0.51 -2.37 9.31
N GLY A 67 0.27 -3.57 9.83
CA GLY A 67 1.16 -4.71 9.65
C GLY A 67 1.39 -5.07 8.18
N LYS A 68 0.33 -5.07 7.37
CA LYS A 68 0.41 -5.34 5.93
C LYS A 68 1.23 -4.28 5.19
N ILE A 69 0.99 -2.99 5.44
CA ILE A 69 1.77 -1.90 4.82
C ILE A 69 3.23 -1.98 5.25
N MET A 70 3.51 -2.28 6.52
CA MET A 70 4.90 -2.43 6.99
C MET A 70 5.61 -3.65 6.39
N SER A 71 4.86 -4.65 5.92
CA SER A 71 5.40 -5.88 5.32
C SER A 71 5.84 -5.75 3.86
N ILE A 72 5.41 -4.69 3.16
CA ILE A 72 5.83 -4.47 1.77
C ILE A 72 7.31 -4.10 1.69
N SER A 73 7.96 -4.46 0.58
CA SER A 73 9.35 -4.08 0.32
C SER A 73 9.50 -2.56 0.17
N ASP A 74 10.70 -2.07 0.42
CA ASP A 74 10.99 -0.64 0.34
C ASP A 74 10.83 -0.11 -1.10
N ASP A 75 11.12 -0.93 -2.10
CA ASP A 75 10.88 -0.55 -3.50
C ASP A 75 9.38 -0.51 -3.84
N LEU A 76 8.61 -1.47 -3.30
CA LEU A 76 7.17 -1.57 -3.55
C LEU A 76 6.38 -0.41 -2.92
N MET A 77 6.88 0.19 -1.83
CA MET A 77 6.18 1.29 -1.16
C MET A 77 5.90 2.46 -2.10
N TRP A 78 6.77 2.72 -3.09
CA TRP A 78 6.58 3.82 -4.03
C TRP A 78 5.36 3.63 -4.92
N ASN A 79 5.10 2.39 -5.37
CA ASN A 79 3.87 2.07 -6.10
C ASN A 79 2.62 2.39 -5.26
N TYR A 80 2.69 2.14 -3.95
CA TYR A 80 1.59 2.45 -3.04
C TYR A 80 1.43 3.95 -2.82
N PHE A 81 2.51 4.71 -2.68
CA PHE A 81 2.45 6.17 -2.64
C PHE A 81 1.81 6.73 -3.90
N GLU A 82 2.29 6.32 -5.08
CA GLU A 82 1.78 6.81 -6.36
C GLU A 82 0.31 6.45 -6.58
N CYS A 83 -0.12 5.25 -6.18
CA CYS A 83 -1.49 4.79 -6.43
C CYS A 83 -2.49 5.26 -5.35
N LEU A 84 -2.05 5.45 -4.11
CA LEU A 84 -2.95 5.61 -2.96
C LEU A 84 -2.78 6.91 -2.19
N SER A 85 -1.59 7.53 -2.18
CA SER A 85 -1.34 8.73 -1.37
C SER A 85 -1.89 9.99 -2.05
N PHE A 86 -2.35 10.94 -1.24
CA PHE A 86 -2.70 12.29 -1.72
C PHE A 86 -1.53 13.28 -1.59
N ARG A 87 -0.34 12.81 -1.16
CA ARG A 87 0.84 13.66 -1.08
C ARG A 87 1.28 14.10 -2.47
N PRO A 88 1.76 15.35 -2.64
CA PRO A 88 2.35 15.79 -3.89
C PRO A 88 3.53 14.91 -4.30
N LEU A 89 3.69 14.68 -5.61
CA LEU A 89 4.84 13.93 -6.14
C LEU A 89 6.18 14.54 -5.69
N THR A 90 6.26 15.86 -5.53
CA THR A 90 7.46 16.54 -5.02
C THR A 90 7.83 16.11 -3.60
N GLU A 91 6.84 15.82 -2.76
CA GLU A 91 7.08 15.31 -1.40
C GLU A 91 7.54 13.84 -1.42
N ILE A 92 6.97 13.03 -2.32
CA ILE A 92 7.38 11.64 -2.51
C ILE A 92 8.83 11.56 -3.01
N GLU A 93 9.23 12.44 -3.94
CA GLU A 93 10.63 12.54 -4.38
C GLU A 93 11.57 12.97 -3.25
N GLN A 94 11.14 13.88 -2.37
CA GLN A 94 11.92 14.23 -1.18
C GLN A 94 12.13 13.02 -0.26
N PHE A 95 11.12 12.17 -0.05
CA PHE A 95 11.30 10.95 0.75
C PHE A 95 12.32 9.99 0.14
N LYS A 96 12.38 9.88 -1.19
CA LYS A 96 13.41 9.08 -1.88
C LYS A 96 14.79 9.65 -1.61
N THR A 97 14.97 10.97 -1.74
CA THR A 97 16.24 11.65 -1.41
C THR A 97 16.63 11.44 0.05
N ASP A 98 15.73 11.66 1.00
CA ASP A 98 16.00 11.47 2.42
C ASP A 98 16.52 10.05 2.73
N ILE A 99 15.94 9.03 2.07
CA ILE A 99 16.38 7.63 2.24
C ILE A 99 17.81 7.44 1.72
N THR A 100 18.15 8.01 0.57
CA THR A 100 19.53 7.97 0.06
C THR A 100 20.52 8.70 0.97
N GLU A 101 20.05 9.69 1.73
CA GLU A 101 20.83 10.44 2.72
C GLU A 101 20.88 9.77 4.11
N GLY A 102 20.22 8.63 4.28
CA GLY A 102 20.31 7.79 5.48
C GLY A 102 19.06 7.72 6.35
N LYS A 103 17.92 8.31 5.92
CA LYS A 103 16.62 8.10 6.57
C LYS A 103 16.19 6.64 6.43
N ASN A 104 15.61 6.09 7.49
CA ASN A 104 15.15 4.71 7.47
C ASN A 104 13.87 4.58 6.62
N PRO A 105 13.82 3.71 5.59
CA PRO A 105 12.60 3.45 4.80
C PRO A 105 11.39 3.08 5.65
N ARG A 106 11.63 2.45 6.81
CA ARG A 106 10.59 2.14 7.80
C ARG A 106 9.77 3.37 8.16
N ASP A 107 10.41 4.52 8.39
CA ASP A 107 9.72 5.73 8.84
C ASP A 107 8.80 6.26 7.74
N VAL A 108 9.21 6.14 6.49
CA VAL A 108 8.39 6.49 5.32
C VAL A 108 7.20 5.54 5.17
N LYS A 109 7.39 4.22 5.40
CA LYS A 109 6.27 3.26 5.43
C LYS A 109 5.28 3.53 6.56
N ILE A 110 5.74 4.01 7.71
CA ILE A 110 4.85 4.45 8.80
C ILE A 110 3.97 5.62 8.34
N LEU A 111 4.54 6.60 7.63
CA LEU A 111 3.75 7.73 7.10
C LEU A 111 2.65 7.25 6.14
N LEU A 112 2.97 6.31 5.25
CA LEU A 112 1.99 5.69 4.36
C LEU A 112 0.92 4.94 5.16
N ALA A 113 1.32 4.12 6.13
CA ALA A 113 0.40 3.35 6.93
C ALA A 113 -0.61 4.23 7.68
N LYS A 114 -0.11 5.31 8.29
CA LYS A 114 -0.96 6.28 9.00
C LYS A 114 -1.93 6.98 8.06
N GLU A 115 -1.48 7.40 6.89
CA GLU A 115 -2.33 8.06 5.90
C GLU A 115 -3.47 7.15 5.44
N ILE A 116 -3.17 5.89 5.13
CA ILE A 116 -4.19 4.93 4.66
C ILE A 116 -5.17 4.59 5.78
N ILE A 117 -4.69 4.35 7.01
CA ILE A 117 -5.56 4.04 8.15
C ILE A 117 -6.46 5.23 8.49
N ALA A 118 -5.91 6.45 8.55
CA ALA A 118 -6.69 7.64 8.86
C ALA A 118 -7.82 7.88 7.86
N ARG A 119 -7.63 7.46 6.59
CA ARG A 119 -8.65 7.59 5.53
C ARG A 119 -9.85 6.67 5.70
N PHE A 120 -9.64 5.45 6.20
CA PHE A 120 -10.70 4.43 6.32
C PHE A 120 -11.18 4.21 7.77
N HIS A 121 -10.45 4.76 8.75
CA HIS A 121 -10.75 4.71 10.17
C HIS A 121 -10.68 6.13 10.77
N SER A 122 -9.63 6.43 11.56
CA SER A 122 -9.41 7.74 12.15
C SER A 122 -7.92 7.99 12.39
N GLU A 123 -7.53 9.25 12.62
CA GLU A 123 -6.16 9.60 13.00
C GLU A 123 -5.75 8.93 14.33
N ALA A 124 -6.68 8.86 15.29
CA ALA A 124 -6.44 8.20 16.57
C ALA A 124 -6.17 6.69 16.41
N ASP A 125 -6.88 6.03 15.49
CA ASP A 125 -6.66 4.61 15.17
C ASP A 125 -5.30 4.40 14.49
N ALA A 126 -4.87 5.33 13.63
CA ALA A 126 -3.57 5.30 12.99
C ALA A 126 -2.43 5.41 14.02
N ASP A 127 -2.54 6.36 14.95
CA ASP A 127 -1.59 6.52 16.05
C ASP A 127 -1.56 5.29 16.97
N ALA A 128 -2.73 4.77 17.33
CA ALA A 128 -2.84 3.57 18.15
C ALA A 128 -2.20 2.34 17.48
N ALA A 129 -2.41 2.16 16.18
CA ALA A 129 -1.82 1.07 15.41
C ALA A 129 -0.29 1.17 15.33
N GLU A 130 0.26 2.38 15.17
CA GLU A 130 1.70 2.62 15.23
C GLU A 130 2.27 2.23 16.60
N GLN A 131 1.66 2.69 17.68
CA GLN A 131 2.10 2.38 19.05
C GLN A 131 2.05 0.88 19.33
N GLU A 132 0.97 0.20 18.90
CA GLU A 132 0.85 -1.24 19.06
C GLU A 132 1.95 -1.99 18.28
N PHE A 133 2.23 -1.56 17.06
CA PHE A 133 3.32 -2.11 16.26
C PHE A 133 4.67 -1.95 16.97
N ILE A 134 4.99 -0.75 17.45
CA ILE A 134 6.23 -0.48 18.21
C ILE A 134 6.32 -1.40 19.45
N ASN A 135 5.23 -1.50 20.22
CA ASN A 135 5.17 -2.33 21.42
C ASN A 135 5.38 -3.81 21.10
N ARG A 136 4.80 -4.33 20.02
CA ARG A 136 4.99 -5.72 19.57
C ARG A 136 6.46 -5.98 19.18
N PHE A 137 7.09 -5.06 18.46
CA PHE A 137 8.51 -5.17 18.09
C PHE A 137 9.44 -5.13 19.30
N GLN A 138 9.20 -4.23 20.26
CA GLN A 138 9.99 -4.15 21.48
C GLN A 138 9.85 -5.41 22.34
N LYS A 139 8.62 -5.92 22.52
CA LYS A 139 8.37 -7.17 23.25
C LYS A 139 9.01 -8.38 22.56
N GLY A 140 8.94 -8.46 21.23
CA GLY A 140 9.62 -9.50 20.46
C GLY A 140 11.13 -9.48 20.61
N ALA A 141 11.75 -8.28 20.57
CA ALA A 141 13.17 -8.10 20.81
C ALA A 141 13.60 -8.52 22.22
N ILE A 142 12.77 -8.25 23.24
CA ILE A 142 13.01 -8.68 24.62
C ILE A 142 12.96 -10.21 24.75
N LEU A 143 11.96 -10.87 24.14
CA LEU A 143 11.83 -12.33 24.19
C LEU A 143 13.01 -13.03 23.51
N MET A 144 13.46 -12.51 22.36
CA MET A 144 14.61 -13.04 21.63
C MET A 144 15.92 -12.85 22.41
N LYS A 145 16.08 -11.72 23.11
CA LYS A 145 17.22 -11.48 24.00
C LYS A 145 17.22 -12.42 25.22
N CYS A 146 16.06 -12.68 25.81
CA CYS A 146 15.91 -13.60 26.94
C CYS A 146 16.21 -15.07 26.55
N LEU A 147 15.79 -15.50 25.36
CA LEU A 147 16.10 -16.84 24.83
C LEU A 147 17.61 -17.00 24.52
N SER A 148 18.29 -15.93 24.11
CA SER A 148 19.74 -15.95 23.88
C SER A 148 20.59 -16.02 25.16
N LEU A 149 20.02 -15.70 26.32
CA LEU A 149 20.70 -15.72 27.62
C LEU A 149 20.61 -17.08 28.34
N ASN A 150 19.76 -18.00 27.87
CA ASN A 150 19.52 -19.29 28.53
C ASN A 150 20.39 -20.46 28.00
N SER A 151 21.31 -20.21 27.07
CA SER A 151 22.14 -21.25 26.42
C SER A 151 23.59 -21.31 26.93
N LYS A 152 23.90 -20.76 28.11
CA LYS A 152 25.26 -20.79 28.71
C LYS A 152 25.40 -21.48 30.08
N TRP A 153 24.43 -22.26 30.54
CA TRP A 153 24.54 -22.95 31.84
C TRP A 153 24.12 -24.43 31.80
N VAL A 154 24.74 -25.25 30.94
CA VAL A 154 24.83 -26.71 31.16
C VAL A 154 26.13 -27.23 30.55
N VAL A 155 27.25 -27.06 31.26
CA VAL A 155 28.40 -27.98 31.20
C VAL A 155 29.01 -28.03 32.60
N LEU A 156 28.60 -29.04 33.36
CA LEU A 156 29.45 -29.80 34.29
C LEU A 156 29.20 -31.27 33.98
#